data_AF-A0A9D7XHZ6-F1
#
_entry.id   AF-A0A9D7XHZ6-F1
#
_cell.length_a   1.000
_cell.length_b   1.000
_cell.length_c   1.000
_cell.angle_alpha   90.00
_cell.angle_beta   90.00
_cell.angle_gamma   90.00
#
_symmetry.space_group_name_H-M   'P 1'
#
loop_
_entity.id
_entity.type
_entity.pdbx_description
1 polymer ?
#
loop_
_entity_poly.entity_id
_entity_poly.type
_entity_poly.pdbx_seq_one_letter_code
_entity_poly.pdbx_strand_id
1 'polypeptide(L)'
;MHGLFKPVPGKFKDYISLPKENGYQSIHTTVLMGSGDLFEVQIRTEEMHVHAEAGIASHWTYKDGRIANRSEINQATFLRRMVELHQDAQDSRDLVANLRGELTFNRIQVFTPKGDLRSLVENSTPVDFAYAIHTQVGHRCVGAKVNGRIVPLKHTLLNGDRVEILTRPDHKPSRDWLGFVKSAGAKSRIQAFIREEERAHAITQGKERLEREARTMGVRLDDAESHVKLEARLVELKLANWEAAYAALGFRPHHGPQAH
;
A
#
# COMPACT_ATOMS: atom_id res chain seq x y z
N MET A 1 -39.16 15.04 10.68
CA MET A 1 -38.82 14.32 9.43
C MET A 1 -39.88 13.28 9.06
N HIS A 2 -40.12 12.23 9.87
CA HIS A 2 -41.21 11.26 9.58
C HIS A 2 -42.64 11.81 9.66
N GLY A 3 -42.83 13.00 10.25
CA GLY A 3 -44.09 13.76 10.14
C GLY A 3 -44.25 14.53 8.82
N LEU A 4 -43.18 14.69 8.03
CA LEU A 4 -43.19 15.40 6.74
C LEU A 4 -43.14 14.44 5.55
N PHE A 5 -42.46 13.29 5.70
CA PHE A 5 -42.30 12.28 4.65
C PHE A 5 -42.58 10.89 5.19
N LYS A 6 -43.23 10.04 4.38
CA LYS A 6 -43.62 8.68 4.77
C LYS A 6 -42.36 7.79 4.84
N PRO A 7 -42.00 7.22 6.00
CA PRO A 7 -40.86 6.33 6.09
C PRO A 7 -41.13 5.00 5.40
N VAL A 8 -40.09 4.42 4.81
CA VAL A 8 -40.14 3.07 4.23
C VAL A 8 -39.94 2.03 5.34
N PRO A 9 -40.89 1.10 5.56
CA PRO A 9 -40.75 0.06 6.58
C PRO A 9 -39.47 -0.77 6.39
N GLY A 10 -38.77 -1.09 7.48
CA GLY A 10 -37.54 -1.88 7.46
C GLY A 10 -36.28 -1.15 6.94
N LYS A 11 -36.38 0.13 6.57
CA LYS A 11 -35.26 0.97 6.13
C LYS A 11 -34.87 2.05 7.14
N PHE A 12 -35.21 1.83 8.41
CA PHE A 12 -34.73 2.62 9.54
C PHE A 12 -33.60 1.86 10.24
N LYS A 13 -32.46 2.51 10.44
CA LYS A 13 -31.32 1.93 11.15
C LYS A 13 -30.79 2.94 12.16
N ASP A 14 -30.76 2.52 13.42
CA ASP A 14 -30.21 3.31 14.50
C ASP A 14 -28.78 2.84 14.81
N TYR A 15 -27.79 3.46 14.17
CA TYR A 15 -26.39 3.21 14.50
C TYR A 15 -25.90 4.06 15.69
N ILE A 16 -26.74 4.88 16.32
CA ILE A 16 -26.38 5.54 17.58
C ILE A 16 -26.49 4.52 18.72
N SER A 17 -27.62 3.80 18.79
CA SER A 17 -27.86 2.76 19.79
C SER A 17 -27.08 1.47 19.52
N LEU A 18 -26.85 1.14 18.24
CA LEU A 18 -26.09 -0.04 17.81
C LEU A 18 -24.98 0.38 16.82
N PRO A 19 -23.85 0.91 17.31
CA PRO A 19 -22.75 1.33 16.46
C PRO A 19 -22.16 0.19 15.62
N LYS A 20 -21.60 0.51 14.47
CA LYS A 20 -20.85 -0.47 13.67
C LYS A 20 -19.51 -0.80 14.32
N GLU A 21 -18.88 -1.91 13.92
CA GLU A 21 -17.57 -2.35 14.45
C GLU A 21 -16.46 -1.30 14.35
N ASN A 22 -16.55 -0.39 13.37
CA ASN A 22 -15.60 0.72 13.19
C ASN A 22 -15.94 1.97 14.00
N GLY A 23 -16.90 1.91 14.93
CA GLY A 23 -17.35 3.04 15.76
C GLY A 23 -18.32 4.00 15.07
N TYR A 24 -18.75 3.73 13.83
CA TYR A 24 -19.64 4.61 13.10
C TYR A 24 -21.02 4.75 13.78
N GLN A 25 -21.44 5.99 14.00
CA GLN A 25 -22.73 6.36 14.60
C GLN A 25 -23.51 7.36 13.73
N SER A 26 -24.76 7.02 13.42
CA SER A 26 -25.74 7.88 12.74
C SER A 26 -27.11 7.20 12.71
N ILE A 27 -28.20 7.97 12.67
CA ILE A 27 -29.52 7.43 12.32
C ILE A 27 -29.70 7.50 10.80
N HIS A 28 -29.99 6.36 10.20
CA HIS A 28 -30.30 6.25 8.77
C HIS A 28 -31.77 5.96 8.59
N THR A 29 -32.42 6.69 7.68
CA THR A 29 -33.81 6.41 7.36
C THR A 29 -34.13 6.77 5.92
N THR A 30 -34.76 5.84 5.21
CA THR A 30 -35.28 6.07 3.86
C THR A 30 -36.72 6.54 3.93
N VAL A 31 -37.04 7.59 3.19
CA VAL A 31 -38.39 8.14 3.07
C VAL A 31 -38.83 8.22 1.61
N LEU A 32 -40.14 8.14 1.39
CA LEU A 32 -40.77 8.36 0.10
C LEU A 32 -41.08 9.86 -0.05
N MET A 33 -40.54 10.47 -1.11
CA MET A 33 -40.82 11.85 -1.46
C MET A 33 -42.18 11.97 -2.18
N GLY A 34 -42.78 13.15 -2.19
CA GLY A 34 -44.08 13.38 -2.87
C GLY A 34 -44.05 13.08 -4.38
N SER A 35 -42.87 13.07 -5.01
CA SER A 35 -42.65 12.66 -6.40
C SER A 35 -42.66 11.15 -6.64
N GLY A 36 -42.66 10.33 -5.59
CA GLY A 36 -42.52 8.88 -5.66
C GLY A 36 -41.07 8.38 -5.56
N ASP A 37 -40.08 9.28 -5.53
CA ASP A 37 -38.67 8.90 -5.38
C ASP A 37 -38.31 8.55 -3.93
N LEU A 38 -37.32 7.67 -3.78
CA LEU A 38 -36.77 7.30 -2.47
C LEU A 38 -35.58 8.18 -2.12
N PHE A 39 -35.58 8.75 -0.92
CA PHE A 39 -34.51 9.59 -0.39
C PHE A 39 -34.01 9.04 0.94
N GLU A 40 -32.69 8.84 1.04
CA GLU A 40 -32.05 8.41 2.29
C GLU A 40 -31.56 9.64 3.08
N VAL A 41 -32.00 9.74 4.32
CA VAL A 41 -31.59 10.78 5.26
C VAL A 41 -30.70 10.17 6.32
N GLN A 42 -29.56 10.81 6.55
CA GLN A 42 -28.63 10.46 7.62
C GLN A 42 -28.57 11.60 8.62
N ILE A 43 -28.87 11.30 9.89
CA ILE A 43 -28.89 12.26 10.99
C ILE A 43 -27.79 11.87 11.96
N ARG A 44 -26.95 12.84 12.33
CA ARG A 44 -25.84 12.65 13.26
C ARG A 44 -25.45 13.99 13.86
N THR A 45 -24.82 13.96 15.03
CA THR A 45 -24.22 15.16 15.61
C THR A 45 -22.94 15.52 14.86
N GLU A 46 -22.46 16.75 15.05
CA GLU A 46 -21.18 17.19 14.51
C GLU A 46 -20.02 16.30 14.99
N GLU A 47 -20.05 15.87 16.26
CA GLU A 47 -19.07 14.95 16.83
C GLU A 47 -19.09 13.57 16.13
N MET A 48 -20.28 13.00 15.90
CA MET A 48 -20.44 11.75 15.16
C MET A 48 -19.99 11.89 13.70
N HIS A 49 -20.18 13.07 13.11
CA HIS A 49 -19.69 13.37 11.77
C HIS A 49 -18.15 13.35 11.73
N VAL A 50 -17.49 14.05 12.66
CA VAL A 50 -16.03 14.05 12.79
C VAL A 50 -15.51 12.63 13.04
N HIS A 51 -16.15 11.85 13.91
CA HIS A 51 -15.76 10.46 14.17
C HIS A 51 -15.89 9.58 12.92
N ALA A 52 -16.99 9.73 12.17
CA ALA A 52 -17.24 8.99 10.94
C ALA A 52 -16.25 9.36 9.82
N GLU A 53 -15.75 10.59 9.78
CA GLU A 53 -14.74 11.04 8.81
C GLU A 53 -13.31 10.72 9.24
N ALA A 54 -13.01 10.77 10.54
CA ALA A 54 -11.67 10.57 11.10
C ALA A 54 -11.27 9.10 11.30
N GLY A 55 -12.23 8.16 11.33
CA GLY A 55 -11.96 6.73 11.50
C GLY A 55 -11.22 6.39 12.81
N ILE A 56 -10.33 5.40 12.79
CA ILE A 56 -9.64 4.77 13.95
C ILE A 56 -8.96 5.78 14.93
N ALA A 57 -8.69 7.01 14.50
CA ALA A 57 -8.08 8.06 15.32
C ALA A 57 -8.96 8.55 16.49
N SER A 58 -10.29 8.40 16.40
CA SER A 58 -11.24 8.82 17.43
C SER A 58 -11.39 7.81 18.58
N HIS A 59 -10.94 6.57 18.40
CA HIS A 59 -11.09 5.49 19.38
C HIS A 59 -10.25 5.69 20.66
N TRP A 60 -9.27 6.60 20.63
CA TRP A 60 -8.33 6.82 21.75
C TRP A 60 -8.65 8.05 22.60
N THR A 61 -9.45 9.00 22.09
CA THR A 61 -9.77 10.24 22.81
C THR A 61 -10.74 10.01 23.98
N TYR A 62 -11.53 8.94 23.93
CA TYR A 62 -12.57 8.67 24.94
C TYR A 62 -12.07 7.97 26.21
N LYS A 63 -10.88 7.34 26.19
CA LYS A 63 -10.34 6.65 27.38
C LYS A 63 -9.68 7.55 28.42
N ASP A 64 -9.35 8.80 28.07
CA ASP A 64 -8.57 9.70 28.95
C ASP A 64 -9.34 10.93 29.48
N GLY A 65 -10.66 11.00 29.30
CA GLY A 65 -11.54 11.90 30.07
C GLY A 65 -11.24 13.41 29.99
N ARG A 66 -10.44 13.86 29.03
CA ARG A 66 -10.09 15.29 28.88
C ARG A 66 -10.50 15.78 27.49
N ILE A 67 -11.52 16.63 27.48
CA ILE A 67 -11.89 17.44 26.32
C ILE A 67 -10.79 18.48 26.14
N ALA A 68 -9.80 18.18 25.30
CA ALA A 68 -8.78 19.14 24.92
C ALA A 68 -9.37 20.13 23.90
N ASN A 69 -9.20 21.43 24.16
CA ASN A 69 -9.69 22.52 23.33
C ASN A 69 -9.17 22.44 21.88
N ARG A 70 -10.12 22.25 20.96
CA ARG A 70 -10.35 22.84 19.62
C ARG A 70 -9.21 23.22 18.64
N SER A 71 -7.91 23.06 18.92
CA SER A 71 -6.88 23.36 17.89
C SER A 71 -5.57 22.55 17.94
N GLU A 72 -5.42 21.62 18.89
CA GLU A 72 -4.17 20.86 19.03
C GLU A 72 -4.35 19.34 19.17
N ILE A 73 -5.47 18.79 18.72
CA ILE A 73 -5.54 17.34 18.46
C ILE A 73 -5.03 17.11 17.03
N ASN A 74 -3.77 17.49 16.83
CA ASN A 74 -3.04 17.22 15.63
C ASN A 74 -2.71 15.72 15.62
N GLN A 75 -2.97 15.05 14.50
CA GLN A 75 -2.48 13.70 14.22
C GLN A 75 -0.95 13.56 14.45
N ALA A 76 -0.22 14.67 14.46
CA ALA A 76 1.17 14.78 14.87
C ALA A 76 1.42 14.41 16.36
N THR A 77 0.52 14.74 17.28
CA THR A 77 0.63 14.42 18.71
C THR A 77 0.41 12.92 18.95
N PHE A 78 -0.51 12.32 18.18
CA PHE A 78 -0.74 10.88 18.13
C PHE A 78 0.48 10.11 17.61
N LEU A 79 1.07 10.56 16.50
CA LEU A 79 2.29 9.94 15.97
C LEU A 79 3.50 10.14 16.88
N ARG A 80 3.68 11.32 17.50
CA ARG A 80 4.78 11.55 18.46
C ARG A 80 4.75 10.54 19.61
N ARG A 81 3.58 10.26 20.18
CA ARG A 81 3.42 9.26 21.25
C ARG A 81 3.67 7.83 20.78
N MET A 82 3.22 7.43 19.59
CA MET A 82 3.53 6.10 19.05
C MET A 82 5.03 5.91 18.77
N VAL A 83 5.69 6.95 18.27
CA VAL A 83 7.14 6.92 18.00
C VAL A 83 7.94 6.86 19.29
N GLU A 84 7.51 7.56 20.34
CA GLU A 84 8.09 7.47 21.69
C GLU A 84 7.94 6.06 22.30
N LEU A 85 6.84 5.36 22.01
CA LEU A 85 6.58 3.98 22.43
C LEU A 85 7.34 2.91 21.62
N HIS A 86 8.00 3.27 20.52
CA HIS A 86 8.70 2.35 19.60
C HIS A 86 10.19 2.70 19.41
N GLN A 87 10.80 3.42 20.35
CA GLN A 87 12.22 3.83 20.27
C GLN A 87 13.23 2.67 20.33
N ASP A 88 12.81 1.41 20.46
CA ASP A 88 13.72 0.25 20.53
C ASP A 88 14.06 -0.40 19.17
N ALA A 89 13.53 0.09 18.04
CA ALA A 89 13.85 -0.46 16.72
C ALA A 89 14.47 0.59 15.79
N GLN A 90 15.69 0.32 15.29
CA GLN A 90 16.42 1.19 14.36
C GLN A 90 15.72 1.43 13.01
N ASP A 91 14.71 0.61 12.65
CA ASP A 91 13.86 0.75 11.44
C ASP A 91 12.81 1.88 11.53
N SER A 92 12.69 2.56 12.66
CA SER A 92 11.62 3.53 12.93
C SER A 92 11.75 4.86 12.18
N ARG A 93 12.94 5.26 11.70
CA ARG A 93 13.15 6.58 11.09
C ARG A 93 12.53 6.71 9.69
N ASP A 94 12.64 5.67 8.86
CA ASP A 94 12.04 5.66 7.51
C ASP A 94 10.52 5.54 7.58
N LEU A 95 10.00 4.79 8.55
CA LEU A 95 8.56 4.71 8.83
C LEU A 95 7.97 6.07 9.22
N VAL A 96 8.64 6.82 10.09
CA VAL A 96 8.16 8.12 10.56
C VAL A 96 8.19 9.19 9.46
N ALA A 97 9.19 9.18 8.58
CA ALA A 97 9.24 10.08 7.43
C ALA A 97 8.10 9.81 6.44
N ASN A 98 7.82 8.52 6.17
CA ASN A 98 6.71 8.12 5.30
C ASN A 98 5.34 8.48 5.90
N LEU A 99 5.15 8.27 7.20
CA LEU A 99 3.89 8.58 7.90
C LEU A 99 3.62 10.08 8.04
N ARG A 100 4.66 10.90 8.27
CA ARG A 100 4.50 12.37 8.32
C ARG A 100 4.07 12.95 6.97
N GLY A 101 4.51 12.37 5.86
CA GLY A 101 4.02 12.74 4.53
C GLY A 101 2.52 12.52 4.40
N GLU A 102 2.03 11.33 4.80
CA GLU A 102 0.63 10.92 4.60
C GLU A 102 -0.42 11.79 5.31
N LEU A 103 -0.06 12.51 6.38
CA LEU A 103 -1.01 13.30 7.19
C LEU A 103 -1.38 14.67 6.60
N THR A 104 -0.71 15.14 5.54
CA THR A 104 -0.91 16.50 5.01
C THR A 104 -1.59 16.52 3.64
N PHE A 105 -1.97 15.36 3.10
CA PHE A 105 -2.54 15.31 1.76
C PHE A 105 -4.06 15.38 1.80
N ASN A 106 -4.61 16.28 0.97
CA ASN A 106 -6.00 16.18 0.56
C ASN A 106 -6.24 14.76 0.01
N ARG A 107 -7.42 14.22 0.27
CA ARG A 107 -7.80 12.89 -0.22
C ARG A 107 -8.84 13.03 -1.32
N ILE A 108 -8.70 12.22 -2.36
CA ILE A 108 -9.71 12.07 -3.40
C ILE A 108 -10.48 10.77 -3.16
N GLN A 109 -11.75 10.77 -3.54
CA GLN A 109 -12.61 9.59 -3.53
C GLN A 109 -12.86 9.16 -4.96
N VAL A 110 -12.57 7.90 -5.27
CA VAL A 110 -12.75 7.33 -6.62
C VAL A 110 -13.59 6.06 -6.54
N PHE A 111 -14.35 5.79 -7.59
CA PHE A 111 -15.26 4.66 -7.68
C PHE A 111 -14.66 3.52 -8.48
N THR A 112 -14.85 2.30 -8.01
CA THR A 112 -14.67 1.08 -8.83
C THR A 112 -15.82 0.97 -9.85
N PRO A 113 -15.69 0.12 -10.89
CA PRO A 113 -16.78 -0.12 -11.84
C PRO A 113 -18.04 -0.68 -11.19
N LYS A 114 -17.88 -1.39 -10.05
CA LYS A 114 -18.95 -1.96 -9.24
C LYS A 114 -19.64 -0.96 -8.31
N GLY A 115 -19.11 0.27 -8.20
CA GLY A 115 -19.65 1.31 -7.33
C GLY A 115 -19.00 1.40 -5.95
N ASP A 116 -18.03 0.54 -5.62
CA ASP A 116 -17.29 0.64 -4.36
C ASP A 116 -16.43 1.92 -4.34
N LEU A 117 -16.44 2.62 -3.22
CA LEU A 117 -15.67 3.84 -2.99
C LEU A 117 -14.28 3.53 -2.45
N ARG A 118 -13.24 4.17 -3.00
CA ARG A 118 -11.87 4.09 -2.48
C ARG A 118 -11.30 5.49 -2.27
N SER A 119 -10.63 5.67 -1.14
CA SER A 119 -9.96 6.93 -0.82
C SER A 119 -8.47 6.86 -1.12
N LEU A 120 -7.98 7.77 -1.96
CA LEU A 120 -6.59 7.87 -2.37
C LEU A 120 -6.01 9.24 -1.99
N VAL A 121 -4.68 9.34 -2.01
CA VAL A 121 -3.96 10.60 -1.88
C VAL A 121 -4.28 11.49 -3.08
N GLU A 122 -4.43 12.80 -2.89
CA GLU A 122 -4.55 13.74 -4.00
C GLU A 122 -3.41 13.57 -5.02
N ASN A 123 -3.74 13.76 -6.29
CA ASN A 123 -2.86 13.51 -7.43
C ASN A 123 -2.47 12.03 -7.66
N SER A 124 -3.14 11.07 -7.01
CA SER A 124 -2.93 9.65 -7.26
C SER A 124 -3.22 9.27 -8.71
N THR A 125 -2.56 8.21 -9.16
CA THR A 125 -2.66 7.70 -10.53
C THR A 125 -3.48 6.41 -10.60
N PRO A 126 -3.88 5.93 -11.79
CA PRO A 126 -4.50 4.62 -11.93
C PRO A 126 -3.68 3.47 -11.33
N VAL A 127 -2.34 3.57 -11.33
CA VAL A 127 -1.49 2.56 -10.69
C VAL A 127 -1.67 2.58 -9.17
N ASP A 128 -1.74 3.77 -8.56
CA ASP A 128 -2.05 3.90 -7.13
C ASP A 128 -3.39 3.26 -6.78
N PHE A 129 -4.42 3.50 -7.60
CA PHE A 129 -5.74 2.88 -7.44
C PHE A 129 -5.70 1.35 -7.58
N ALA A 130 -4.95 0.82 -8.55
CA ALA A 130 -4.78 -0.61 -8.75
C ALA A 130 -4.19 -1.29 -7.50
N TYR A 131 -3.14 -0.70 -6.91
CA TYR A 131 -2.55 -1.19 -5.66
C TYR A 131 -3.43 -0.99 -4.42
N ALA A 132 -4.32 0.01 -4.43
CA ALA A 132 -5.31 0.21 -3.38
C ALA A 132 -6.44 -0.83 -3.42
N ILE A 133 -6.75 -1.39 -4.61
CA ILE A 133 -7.65 -2.53 -4.74
C ILE A 133 -6.97 -3.80 -4.23
N HIS A 134 -5.83 -4.17 -4.82
CA HIS A 134 -5.07 -5.36 -4.45
C HIS A 134 -3.68 -5.34 -5.08
N THR A 135 -2.66 -5.86 -4.37
CA THR A 135 -1.28 -5.93 -4.87
C THR A 135 -1.18 -6.63 -6.23
N GLN A 136 -1.86 -7.76 -6.41
CA GLN A 136 -1.86 -8.50 -7.67
C GLN A 136 -2.49 -7.73 -8.85
N VAL A 137 -3.49 -6.89 -8.58
CA VAL A 137 -4.10 -6.02 -9.59
C VAL A 137 -3.11 -4.94 -10.00
N GLY A 138 -2.39 -4.36 -9.03
CA GLY A 138 -1.26 -3.47 -9.27
C GLY A 138 -0.16 -4.10 -10.13
N HIS A 139 0.32 -5.31 -9.78
CA HIS A 139 1.36 -6.01 -10.53
C HIS A 139 0.99 -6.25 -11.99
N ARG A 140 -0.27 -6.64 -12.21
CA ARG A 140 -0.78 -7.00 -13.54
C ARG A 140 -1.33 -5.82 -14.32
N CYS A 141 -1.26 -4.59 -13.81
CA CYS A 141 -1.87 -3.40 -14.42
C CYS A 141 -1.17 -3.02 -15.73
N VAL A 142 -1.91 -3.03 -16.85
CA VAL A 142 -1.40 -2.64 -18.18
C VAL A 142 -1.95 -1.33 -18.69
N GLY A 143 -3.07 -0.89 -18.14
CA GLY A 143 -3.78 0.30 -18.59
C GLY A 143 -4.95 0.60 -17.67
N ALA A 144 -5.61 1.73 -17.91
CA ALA A 144 -6.77 2.12 -17.16
C ALA A 144 -7.79 2.83 -18.03
N LYS A 145 -9.06 2.74 -17.64
CA LYS A 145 -10.12 3.60 -18.15
C LYS A 145 -10.64 4.46 -17.01
N VAL A 146 -10.84 5.74 -17.27
CA VAL A 146 -11.46 6.69 -16.35
C VAL A 146 -12.72 7.22 -17.03
N ASN A 147 -13.86 7.07 -16.35
CA ASN A 147 -15.18 7.45 -16.87
C ASN A 147 -15.46 6.87 -18.28
N GLY A 148 -15.02 5.62 -18.49
CA GLY A 148 -15.20 4.88 -19.75
C GLY A 148 -14.18 5.17 -20.85
N ARG A 149 -13.26 6.13 -20.67
CA ARG A 149 -12.22 6.48 -21.66
C ARG A 149 -10.86 5.94 -21.25
N ILE A 150 -10.10 5.40 -22.21
CA ILE A 150 -8.73 4.93 -21.96
C ILE A 150 -7.84 6.13 -21.63
N VAL A 151 -7.08 6.02 -20.54
CA VAL A 151 -6.12 7.04 -20.08
C VAL A 151 -4.74 6.43 -19.89
N PRO A 152 -3.66 7.23 -20.02
CA PRO A 152 -2.32 6.75 -19.69
C PRO A 152 -2.20 6.45 -18.19
N LEU A 153 -1.31 5.51 -17.82
CA LEU A 153 -1.08 5.13 -16.41
C LEU A 153 -0.58 6.28 -15.52
N LYS A 154 0.02 7.31 -16.11
CA LYS A 154 0.47 8.54 -15.44
C LYS A 154 -0.63 9.60 -15.27
N HIS A 155 -1.85 9.33 -15.72
CA HIS A 155 -2.97 10.26 -15.58
C HIS A 155 -3.28 10.51 -14.10
N THR A 156 -3.61 11.75 -13.77
CA THR A 156 -3.98 12.15 -12.41
C THR A 156 -5.47 11.92 -12.21
N LEU A 157 -5.83 11.13 -11.20
CA LEU A 157 -7.23 10.89 -10.83
C LEU A 157 -7.83 12.08 -10.10
N LEU A 158 -9.11 12.33 -10.35
CA LEU A 158 -9.89 13.40 -9.71
C LEU A 158 -10.95 12.80 -8.78
N ASN A 159 -11.48 13.66 -7.90
CA ASN A 159 -12.56 13.27 -7.01
C ASN A 159 -13.83 12.93 -7.81
N GLY A 160 -14.45 11.80 -7.50
CA GLY A 160 -15.66 11.30 -8.17
C GLY A 160 -15.40 10.44 -9.42
N ASP A 161 -14.15 10.26 -9.85
CA ASP A 161 -13.84 9.47 -11.04
C ASP A 161 -14.19 7.99 -10.87
N ARG A 162 -14.79 7.40 -11.91
CA ARG A 162 -14.96 5.96 -12.02
C ARG A 162 -13.77 5.36 -12.75
N VAL A 163 -12.99 4.54 -12.06
CA VAL A 163 -11.75 3.98 -12.56
C VAL A 163 -11.88 2.47 -12.77
N GLU A 164 -11.52 2.00 -13.96
CA GLU A 164 -11.42 0.59 -14.34
C GLU A 164 -9.97 0.27 -14.66
N ILE A 165 -9.41 -0.75 -14.02
CA ILE A 165 -8.03 -1.19 -14.25
C ILE A 165 -8.02 -2.36 -15.22
N LEU A 166 -7.24 -2.21 -16.29
CA LEU A 166 -6.99 -3.26 -17.27
C LEU A 166 -5.80 -4.08 -16.80
N THR A 167 -5.95 -5.40 -16.68
CA THR A 167 -4.90 -6.29 -16.19
C THR A 167 -4.52 -7.36 -17.21
N ARG A 168 -3.25 -7.80 -17.19
CA ARG A 168 -2.77 -8.98 -17.93
C ARG A 168 -1.95 -9.90 -17.02
N PRO A 169 -2.11 -11.24 -17.09
CA PRO A 169 -1.39 -12.18 -16.23
C PRO A 169 0.13 -12.05 -16.27
N ASP A 170 0.68 -11.82 -17.46
CA ASP A 170 2.14 -11.79 -17.72
C ASP A 170 2.76 -10.41 -17.52
N HIS A 171 1.95 -9.40 -17.20
CA HIS A 171 2.46 -8.06 -16.97
C HIS A 171 3.13 -7.97 -15.61
N LYS A 172 4.25 -7.24 -15.56
CA LYS A 172 5.05 -6.99 -14.37
C LYS A 172 5.28 -5.48 -14.18
N PRO A 173 5.32 -4.97 -12.94
CA PRO A 173 5.67 -3.57 -12.69
C PRO A 173 6.97 -3.15 -13.35
N SER A 174 6.99 -1.92 -13.90
CA SER A 174 8.21 -1.30 -14.40
C SER A 174 8.81 -0.35 -13.36
N ARG A 175 10.14 -0.19 -13.38
CA ARG A 175 10.86 0.77 -12.54
C ARG A 175 10.42 2.22 -12.80
N ASP A 176 9.99 2.53 -14.02
CA ASP A 176 9.52 3.86 -14.41
C ASP A 176 8.29 4.32 -13.61
N TRP A 177 7.52 3.37 -13.08
CA TRP A 177 6.33 3.66 -12.26
C TRP A 177 6.68 4.41 -10.98
N LEU A 178 7.87 4.19 -10.44
CA LEU A 178 8.35 4.89 -9.24
C LEU A 178 8.44 6.41 -9.41
N GLY A 179 8.55 6.88 -10.66
CA GLY A 179 8.59 8.31 -10.98
C GLY A 179 7.25 9.03 -10.89
N PHE A 180 6.12 8.32 -11.08
CA PHE A 180 4.80 8.96 -11.13
C PHE A 180 3.81 8.48 -10.07
N VAL A 181 3.97 7.26 -9.54
CA VAL A 181 3.16 6.73 -8.44
C VAL A 181 3.27 7.64 -7.21
N LYS A 182 2.15 7.94 -6.54
CA LYS A 182 2.12 8.88 -5.40
C LYS A 182 2.08 8.18 -4.05
N SER A 183 1.39 7.05 -3.96
CA SER A 183 1.14 6.33 -2.71
C SER A 183 2.41 5.64 -2.22
N ALA A 184 2.80 5.87 -0.97
CA ALA A 184 3.96 5.22 -0.36
C ALA A 184 3.82 3.69 -0.35
N GLY A 185 2.61 3.18 -0.04
CA GLY A 185 2.31 1.75 -0.08
C GLY A 185 2.42 1.14 -1.49
N ALA A 186 2.08 1.88 -2.55
CA ALA A 186 2.26 1.40 -3.92
C ALA A 186 3.75 1.38 -4.30
N LYS A 187 4.50 2.46 -3.99
CA LYS A 187 5.95 2.52 -4.20
C LYS A 187 6.69 1.38 -3.51
N SER A 188 6.38 1.12 -2.24
CA SER A 188 7.00 0.05 -1.46
C SER A 188 6.78 -1.32 -2.09
N ARG A 189 5.55 -1.63 -2.52
CA ARG A 189 5.24 -2.92 -3.20
C ARG A 189 5.92 -3.05 -4.56
N ILE A 190 5.96 -1.98 -5.36
CA ILE A 190 6.68 -1.95 -6.65
C ILE A 190 8.17 -2.19 -6.43
N GLN A 191 8.79 -1.49 -5.47
CA GLN A 191 10.21 -1.66 -5.15
C GLN A 191 10.51 -3.08 -4.66
N ALA A 192 9.68 -3.63 -3.78
CA ALA A 192 9.83 -5.00 -3.29
C ALA A 192 9.77 -6.01 -4.44
N PHE A 193 8.81 -5.85 -5.36
CA PHE A 193 8.69 -6.71 -6.54
C PHE A 193 9.94 -6.65 -7.44
N ILE A 194 10.42 -5.42 -7.75
CA ILE A 194 11.60 -5.23 -8.59
C ILE A 194 12.83 -5.84 -7.94
N ARG A 195 13.04 -5.62 -6.64
CA ARG A 195 14.17 -6.20 -5.90
C ARG A 195 14.14 -7.72 -5.92
N GLU A 196 12.95 -8.32 -5.79
CA GLU A 196 12.80 -9.77 -5.83
C GLU A 196 13.14 -10.32 -7.23
N GLU A 197 12.68 -9.68 -8.30
CA GLU A 197 13.05 -10.07 -9.67
C GLU A 197 14.54 -9.91 -9.95
N GLU A 198 15.13 -8.77 -9.54
CA GLU A 198 16.57 -8.52 -9.66
C GLU A 198 17.38 -9.56 -8.89
N ARG A 199 16.95 -9.92 -7.68
CA ARG A 199 17.59 -10.96 -6.86
C ARG A 199 17.49 -12.32 -7.54
N ALA A 200 16.32 -12.73 -8.01
CA ALA A 200 16.14 -14.00 -8.70
C ALA A 200 17.01 -14.09 -9.97
N HIS A 201 17.11 -12.99 -10.71
CA HIS A 201 17.97 -12.89 -11.89
C HIS A 201 19.45 -12.95 -11.51
N ALA A 202 19.88 -12.22 -10.48
CA ALA A 202 21.25 -12.25 -9.99
C ALA A 202 21.68 -13.64 -9.49
N ILE A 203 20.80 -14.37 -8.80
CA ILE A 203 21.06 -15.76 -8.39
C ILE A 203 21.31 -16.65 -9.62
N THR A 204 20.46 -16.53 -10.64
CA THR A 204 20.58 -17.32 -11.87
C THR A 204 21.91 -17.03 -12.59
N GLN A 205 22.22 -15.75 -12.80
CA GLN A 205 23.48 -15.33 -13.43
C GLN A 205 24.71 -15.71 -12.62
N GLY A 206 24.66 -15.57 -11.29
CA GLY A 206 25.77 -15.91 -10.41
C GLY A 206 26.09 -17.40 -10.41
N LYS A 207 25.05 -18.24 -10.48
CA LYS A 207 25.22 -19.69 -10.63
C LYS A 207 25.91 -20.03 -11.96
N GLU A 208 25.39 -19.51 -13.08
CA GLU A 208 25.99 -19.75 -14.40
C GLU A 208 27.45 -19.26 -14.48
N ARG A 209 27.74 -18.12 -13.85
CA ARG A 209 29.08 -17.56 -13.79
C ARG A 209 30.03 -18.46 -13.00
N LEU A 210 29.62 -18.92 -11.81
CA LEU A 210 30.43 -19.82 -10.99
C LEU A 210 30.73 -21.12 -11.75
N GLU A 211 29.73 -21.71 -12.40
CA GLU A 211 29.90 -22.93 -13.20
C GLU A 211 30.84 -22.73 -14.39
N ARG A 212 30.84 -21.54 -15.00
CA ARG A 212 31.74 -21.20 -16.11
C ARG A 212 33.18 -21.02 -15.63
N GLU A 213 33.38 -20.29 -14.53
CA GLU A 213 34.71 -20.06 -13.95
C GLU A 213 35.32 -21.37 -13.44
N ALA A 214 34.54 -22.22 -12.74
CA ALA A 214 34.99 -23.53 -12.28
C ALA A 214 35.43 -24.44 -13.44
N ARG A 215 34.66 -24.49 -14.53
CA ARG A 215 35.03 -25.22 -15.75
C ARG A 215 36.35 -24.72 -16.35
N THR A 216 36.57 -23.40 -16.34
CA THR A 216 37.80 -22.79 -16.87
C THR A 216 39.02 -23.15 -16.02
N MET A 217 38.84 -23.25 -14.71
CA MET A 217 39.90 -23.62 -13.76
C MET A 217 40.08 -25.14 -13.60
N GLY A 218 39.29 -25.96 -14.31
CA GLY A 218 39.32 -27.42 -14.17
C GLY A 218 38.80 -27.93 -12.83
N VAL A 219 38.05 -27.11 -12.09
CA VAL A 219 37.48 -27.44 -10.78
C VAL A 219 36.11 -28.10 -10.96
N ARG A 220 35.90 -29.21 -10.25
CA ARG A 220 34.63 -29.94 -10.24
C ARG A 220 33.77 -29.46 -9.07
N LEU A 221 32.75 -28.65 -9.36
CA LEU A 221 31.86 -28.14 -8.31
C LEU A 221 31.07 -29.24 -7.59
N ASP A 222 30.99 -30.45 -8.15
CA ASP A 222 30.29 -31.61 -7.57
C ASP A 222 31.17 -32.45 -6.63
N ASP A 223 32.46 -32.14 -6.51
CA ASP A 223 33.36 -32.88 -5.63
C ASP A 223 33.27 -32.38 -4.17
N ALA A 224 33.41 -33.31 -3.22
CA ALA A 224 33.25 -33.02 -1.79
C ALA A 224 34.30 -32.05 -1.25
N GLU A 225 35.51 -32.06 -1.80
CA GLU A 225 36.62 -31.20 -1.35
C GLU A 225 36.39 -29.74 -1.77
N SER A 226 35.94 -29.53 -3.01
CA SER A 226 35.50 -28.24 -3.55
C SER A 226 34.30 -27.68 -2.78
N HIS A 227 33.33 -28.52 -2.46
CA HIS A 227 32.19 -28.13 -1.63
C HIS A 227 32.62 -27.61 -0.25
N VAL A 228 33.49 -28.34 0.45
CA VAL A 228 34.01 -27.91 1.77
C VAL A 228 34.79 -26.59 1.68
N LYS A 229 35.63 -26.43 0.66
CA LYS A 229 36.40 -25.19 0.43
C LYS A 229 35.50 -23.98 0.16
N LEU A 230 34.45 -24.17 -0.64
CA LEU A 230 33.51 -23.11 -0.95
C LEU A 230 32.63 -22.74 0.25
N GLU A 231 32.19 -23.72 1.05
CA GLU A 231 31.46 -23.44 2.30
C GLU A 231 32.31 -22.64 3.29
N ALA A 232 33.60 -22.97 3.43
CA ALA A 232 34.52 -22.18 4.24
C ALA A 232 34.60 -20.72 3.76
N ARG A 233 34.66 -20.49 2.43
CA ARG A 233 34.64 -19.14 1.86
C ARG A 233 33.30 -18.42 2.06
N LEU A 234 32.16 -19.10 2.08
CA LEU A 234 30.86 -18.49 2.38
C LEU A 234 30.84 -17.88 3.79
N VAL A 235 31.38 -18.61 4.77
CA VAL A 235 31.46 -18.17 6.16
C VAL A 235 32.36 -16.94 6.29
N GLU A 236 33.54 -16.95 5.66
CA GLU A 236 34.47 -15.81 5.68
C GLU A 236 33.90 -14.57 4.99
N LEU A 237 33.17 -14.76 3.88
CA LEU A 237 32.46 -13.68 3.19
C LEU A 237 31.19 -13.22 3.92
N LYS A 238 30.86 -13.83 5.06
CA LYS A 238 29.67 -13.54 5.88
C LYS A 238 28.37 -13.67 5.09
N LEU A 239 28.32 -14.63 4.16
CA LEU A 239 27.14 -14.92 3.36
C LEU A 239 26.30 -15.98 4.06
N ALA A 240 25.00 -15.72 4.20
CA ALA A 240 24.10 -16.59 4.95
C ALA A 240 23.88 -17.97 4.31
N ASN A 241 23.88 -18.03 2.97
CA ASN A 241 23.64 -19.25 2.21
C ASN A 241 24.15 -19.14 0.76
N TRP A 242 24.05 -20.24 0.03
CA TRP A 242 24.42 -20.32 -1.39
C TRP A 242 23.65 -19.35 -2.29
N GLU A 243 22.37 -19.10 -2.03
CA GLU A 243 21.59 -18.10 -2.78
C GLU A 243 22.16 -16.69 -2.61
N ALA A 244 22.55 -16.32 -1.39
CA ALA A 244 23.21 -15.04 -1.12
C ALA A 244 24.56 -14.94 -1.86
N ALA A 245 25.27 -16.06 -1.99
CA ALA A 245 26.51 -16.12 -2.75
C ALA A 245 26.30 -15.96 -4.25
N TYR A 246 25.33 -16.68 -4.81
CA TYR A 246 24.97 -16.53 -6.23
C TYR A 246 24.47 -15.12 -6.52
N ALA A 247 23.61 -14.55 -5.67
CA ALA A 247 23.18 -13.16 -5.80
C ALA A 247 24.38 -12.21 -5.79
N ALA A 248 25.33 -12.36 -4.85
CA ALA A 248 26.52 -11.52 -4.77
C ALA A 248 27.43 -11.63 -6.01
N LEU A 249 27.55 -12.82 -6.60
CA LEU A 249 28.32 -13.05 -7.83
C LEU A 249 27.63 -12.48 -9.08
N GLY A 250 26.29 -12.52 -9.11
CA GLY A 250 25.47 -11.96 -10.20
C GLY A 250 25.38 -10.43 -10.16
N PHE A 251 25.37 -9.81 -8.98
CA PHE A 251 25.30 -8.35 -8.84
C PHE A 251 26.62 -7.62 -9.16
N ARG A 252 27.78 -8.30 -9.13
CA ARG A 252 29.07 -7.63 -9.37
C ARG A 252 29.24 -7.23 -10.84
N PRO A 253 29.35 -5.93 -11.18
CA PRO A 253 29.89 -5.52 -12.47
C PRO A 253 31.32 -6.05 -12.55
N HIS A 254 31.75 -6.49 -13.73
CA HIS A 254 33.09 -7.04 -13.97
C HIS A 254 34.20 -6.20 -13.32
N HIS A 255 34.69 -6.63 -12.17
CA HIS A 255 36.10 -6.47 -11.82
C HIS A 255 36.71 -7.83 -12.04
N GLY A 256 37.48 -7.93 -13.13
CA GLY A 256 38.34 -9.08 -13.39
C GLY A 256 39.29 -9.33 -12.22
N PRO A 257 39.94 -10.50 -12.19
CA PRO A 257 40.79 -10.89 -11.08
C PRO A 257 41.83 -9.79 -10.80
N GLN A 258 41.72 -9.15 -9.63
CA GLN A 258 42.84 -8.41 -9.08
C GLN A 258 43.88 -9.44 -8.68
N ALA A 259 44.90 -9.56 -9.53
CA ALA A 259 46.13 -10.25 -9.18
C ALA A 259 46.83 -9.46 -8.07
N HIS A 260 47.05 -10.11 -6.93
CA HIS A 260 48.11 -9.81 -5.99
C HIS A 260 48.74 -11.12 -5.54
#